data_AF-A0A9W8GHY4-F1
#
_entry.id   AF-A0A9W8GHY4-F1
#
_cell.length_a   1.000
_cell.length_b   1.000
_cell.length_c   1.000
_cell.angle_alpha   90.00
_cell.angle_beta   90.00
_cell.angle_gamma   90.00
#
_symmetry.space_group_name_H-M   'P 1'
#
loop_
_entity.id
_entity.type
_entity.pdbx_description
1 polymer ?
#
loop_
_entity_poly.entity_id
_entity_poly.type
_entity_poly.pdbx_seq_one_letter_code
_entity_poly.pdbx_strand_id
1 'polypeptide(L)'
;MTKTKLSAYEQERLENIKQNRELLLSLNLVGDAAVALGEPAGQRRIVNKTKHKRSADDEEGDDDGAWGGRKGRQPRAGAVEAPARRSKRLRGETAEPVTEVEERVIEGGDVSELLLGAESHFATDVVLQAIKVEGHYRGWVESGVMERLGIQGNATEAWESEGGGKFSFKDPLGTGKKITKKSVPSGQSVAKFVASKLLKKNPNAYFYRHTEPGVEQWTGDWTEEERLVFLQIAQEFGCGDKWGLFSTHIPHRVGYQCSNYYRQYVIPQGWIIDDNYRIDSTGHAVYVGKHKRGGT
;
A
#
# COMPACT_ATOMS: atom_id res chain seq x y z
N MET A 1 -9.82 -54.20 -17.33
CA MET A 1 -9.26 -52.94 -16.80
C MET A 1 -9.46 -51.85 -17.84
N THR A 2 -10.48 -51.01 -17.65
CA THR A 2 -10.84 -49.93 -18.60
C THR A 2 -10.00 -48.69 -18.29
N LYS A 3 -9.12 -48.30 -19.22
CA LYS A 3 -8.37 -47.03 -19.12
C LYS A 3 -9.35 -45.87 -19.28
N THR A 4 -9.57 -45.12 -18.21
CA THR A 4 -10.37 -43.89 -18.22
C THR A 4 -9.73 -42.90 -19.19
N LYS A 5 -10.47 -42.48 -20.22
CA LYS A 5 -9.99 -41.45 -21.16
C LYS A 5 -9.91 -40.12 -20.40
N LEU A 6 -8.73 -39.51 -20.37
CA LEU A 6 -8.50 -38.18 -19.79
C LEU A 6 -9.41 -37.15 -20.46
N SER A 7 -9.96 -36.24 -19.67
CA SER A 7 -10.79 -35.13 -20.16
C SER A 7 -9.98 -34.23 -21.11
N ALA A 8 -10.65 -33.56 -22.05
CA ALA A 8 -10.00 -32.61 -22.98
C ALA A 8 -9.18 -31.55 -22.22
N TYR A 9 -9.68 -31.10 -21.07
CA TYR A 9 -8.98 -30.17 -20.19
C TYR A 9 -7.71 -30.77 -19.58
N GLU A 10 -7.72 -32.06 -19.20
CA GLU A 10 -6.54 -32.71 -18.64
C GLU A 10 -5.47 -32.94 -19.70
N GLN A 11 -5.86 -33.17 -20.96
CA GLN A 11 -4.94 -33.26 -22.09
C GLN A 11 -4.27 -31.91 -22.35
N GLU A 12 -5.04 -30.82 -22.41
CA GLU A 12 -4.53 -29.47 -22.59
C GLU A 12 -3.60 -29.05 -21.43
N ARG A 13 -3.97 -29.38 -20.19
CA ARG A 13 -3.12 -29.13 -19.02
C ARG A 13 -1.77 -29.87 -19.11
N LEU A 14 -1.77 -31.13 -19.54
CA LEU A 14 -0.55 -31.93 -19.69
C LEU A 14 0.33 -31.41 -20.84
N GLU A 15 -0.28 -30.94 -21.92
CA GLU A 15 0.43 -30.33 -23.04
C GLU A 15 1.09 -29.00 -22.65
N ASN A 16 0.39 -28.16 -21.89
CA ASN A 16 0.96 -26.94 -21.32
C ASN A 16 2.13 -27.22 -20.37
N ILE A 17 2.01 -28.26 -19.52
CA ILE A 17 3.11 -28.69 -18.65
C ILE A 17 4.33 -29.13 -19.47
N LYS A 18 4.10 -29.86 -20.57
CA LYS A 18 5.17 -30.32 -21.46
C LYS A 18 5.86 -29.16 -22.18
N GLN A 19 5.10 -28.23 -22.74
CA GLN A 19 5.64 -27.04 -23.41
C GLN A 19 6.45 -26.15 -22.46
N ASN A 20 5.95 -25.93 -21.23
CA ASN A 20 6.68 -25.18 -20.21
C ASN A 20 8.00 -25.87 -19.84
N ARG A 21 8.02 -27.22 -19.77
CA ARG A 21 9.24 -27.98 -19.51
C ARG A 21 10.25 -27.84 -20.63
N GLU A 22 9.81 -27.91 -21.89
CA GLU A 22 10.67 -27.73 -23.06
C GLU A 22 11.23 -26.31 -23.14
N LEU A 23 10.42 -25.30 -22.81
CA LEU A 23 10.85 -23.90 -22.72
C LEU A 23 11.91 -23.70 -21.63
N LEU A 24 11.74 -24.32 -20.47
CA LEU A 24 12.73 -24.24 -19.38
C LEU A 24 14.06 -24.92 -19.75
N LEU A 25 14.00 -26.02 -20.52
CA LEU A 25 15.19 -26.70 -21.04
C LEU A 25 15.89 -25.87 -22.12
N SER A 26 15.14 -25.25 -23.03
CA SER A 26 15.73 -24.41 -24.10
C SER A 26 16.40 -23.15 -23.56
N LEU A 27 15.93 -22.64 -22.42
CA LEU A 27 16.50 -21.50 -21.71
C LEU A 27 17.69 -21.85 -20.80
N ASN A 28 18.12 -23.12 -20.76
CA ASN A 28 19.20 -23.60 -19.89
C ASN A 28 18.97 -23.29 -18.40
N LEU A 29 17.71 -23.07 -17.99
CA LEU A 29 17.31 -22.71 -16.63
C LEU A 29 17.17 -23.93 -15.70
N VAL A 30 17.39 -25.14 -16.21
CA VAL A 30 17.41 -26.37 -15.42
C VAL A 30 18.85 -26.86 -15.28
N GLY A 31 19.64 -26.11 -14.52
CA GLY A 31 20.83 -26.63 -13.83
C GLY A 31 20.42 -27.16 -12.45
N ASP A 32 20.84 -28.39 -12.15
CA ASP A 32 20.86 -29.11 -10.86
C ASP A 32 19.55 -29.36 -10.06
N ALA A 33 18.41 -28.76 -10.38
CA ALA A 33 17.16 -29.08 -9.66
C ALA A 33 16.54 -30.45 -10.03
N ALA A 34 17.00 -31.11 -11.09
CA ALA A 34 16.41 -32.34 -11.62
C ALA A 34 16.87 -33.64 -10.93
N VAL A 35 17.82 -33.59 -10.00
CA VAL A 35 18.29 -34.78 -9.25
C VAL A 35 17.39 -35.13 -8.06
N ALA A 36 16.48 -34.24 -7.64
CA ALA A 36 15.70 -34.42 -6.42
C ALA A 36 14.34 -35.16 -6.58
N LEU A 37 13.95 -35.58 -7.78
CA LEU A 37 12.64 -36.22 -8.01
C LEU A 37 12.77 -37.60 -8.67
N GLY A 38 13.38 -38.53 -7.92
CA GLY A 38 13.29 -39.97 -8.14
C GLY A 38 12.47 -40.66 -7.04
N GLU A 39 11.25 -41.05 -7.40
CA GLU A 39 10.45 -42.17 -6.86
C GLU A 39 9.72 -42.09 -5.47
N PRO A 40 8.61 -42.85 -5.30
CA PRO A 40 7.41 -42.39 -4.60
C PRO A 40 7.32 -42.85 -3.14
N ALA A 41 7.26 -41.90 -2.20
CA ALA A 41 7.04 -42.20 -0.79
C ALA A 41 5.53 -42.28 -0.44
N GLY A 42 5.13 -43.52 -0.16
CA GLY A 42 3.93 -44.01 0.54
C GLY A 42 2.97 -43.05 1.26
N GLN A 43 1.69 -43.38 1.07
CA GLN A 43 0.52 -43.10 1.92
C GLN A 43 0.81 -42.41 3.26
N ARG A 44 0.52 -41.11 3.35
CA ARG A 44 0.30 -40.44 4.64
C ARG A 44 -1.19 -40.16 4.83
N ARG A 45 -1.75 -40.81 5.86
CA ARG A 45 -3.11 -40.67 6.38
C ARG A 45 -3.43 -39.19 6.68
N ILE A 46 -4.53 -38.71 6.11
CA ILE A 46 -5.16 -37.45 6.52
C ILE A 46 -5.90 -37.72 7.85
N VAL A 47 -5.46 -37.07 8.92
CA VAL A 47 -6.20 -37.02 10.19
C VAL A 47 -7.12 -35.81 10.14
N ASN A 48 -8.43 -36.06 10.09
CA ASN A 48 -9.46 -35.04 10.15
C ASN A 48 -9.45 -34.35 11.52
N LYS A 49 -9.24 -33.01 11.54
CA LYS A 49 -9.57 -32.19 12.70
C LYS A 49 -11.00 -31.68 12.59
N THR A 50 -11.69 -31.85 13.71
CA THR A 50 -13.12 -31.73 13.94
C THR A 50 -13.62 -30.30 13.76
N LYS A 51 -14.77 -30.16 13.07
CA LYS A 51 -15.53 -28.93 12.89
C LYS A 51 -16.08 -28.44 14.23
N HIS A 52 -15.81 -27.19 14.60
CA HIS A 52 -16.66 -26.47 15.55
C HIS A 52 -17.90 -25.92 14.84
N LYS A 53 -19.04 -26.39 15.34
CA LYS A 53 -20.42 -26.11 14.97
C LYS A 53 -20.76 -24.63 15.24
N ARG A 54 -21.23 -23.91 14.22
CA ARG A 54 -22.09 -22.73 14.38
C ARG A 54 -23.42 -23.05 13.72
N SER A 55 -24.48 -23.00 14.52
CA SER A 55 -25.91 -23.01 14.14
C SER A 55 -26.16 -21.91 13.10
N ALA A 56 -26.78 -22.19 11.95
CA ALA A 56 -28.19 -22.56 11.73
C ALA A 56 -29.11 -21.50 12.32
N ASP A 57 -29.48 -20.52 11.50
CA ASP A 57 -30.87 -20.12 11.22
C ASP A 57 -30.89 -19.19 10.00
N ASP A 58 -31.99 -19.29 9.24
CA ASP A 58 -32.42 -18.54 8.05
C ASP A 58 -32.01 -19.10 6.67
N GLU A 59 -32.89 -20.03 6.24
CA GLU A 59 -33.12 -20.53 4.90
C GLU A 59 -33.74 -19.47 3.95
N GLU A 60 -33.69 -19.85 2.67
CA GLU A 60 -34.55 -19.46 1.53
C GLU A 60 -34.19 -18.22 0.70
N GLY A 61 -33.92 -18.52 -0.58
CA GLY A 61 -33.80 -17.55 -1.67
C GLY A 61 -33.04 -18.08 -2.87
N ASP A 62 -33.57 -19.11 -3.53
CA ASP A 62 -33.23 -19.49 -4.90
C ASP A 62 -33.36 -18.28 -5.85
N ASP A 63 -32.37 -18.06 -6.73
CA ASP A 63 -32.67 -17.72 -8.12
C ASP A 63 -31.45 -17.93 -9.04
N ASP A 64 -31.74 -18.62 -10.13
CA ASP A 64 -30.85 -19.03 -11.21
C ASP A 64 -30.61 -17.86 -12.17
N GLY A 65 -29.35 -17.60 -12.57
CA GLY A 65 -29.08 -16.41 -13.38
C GLY A 65 -27.74 -16.35 -14.09
N ALA A 66 -27.55 -17.23 -15.08
CA ALA A 66 -26.83 -17.02 -16.34
C ALA A 66 -25.57 -16.12 -16.37
N TRP A 67 -24.42 -16.80 -16.50
CA TRP A 67 -23.16 -16.23 -16.99
C TRP A 67 -23.31 -15.65 -18.41
N GLY A 68 -23.27 -14.31 -18.52
CA GLY A 68 -23.31 -13.59 -19.79
C GLY A 68 -22.01 -12.85 -20.12
N GLY A 69 -21.21 -13.45 -21.00
CA GLY A 69 -20.39 -12.84 -22.07
C GLY A 69 -19.68 -11.48 -21.85
N ARG A 70 -18.35 -11.54 -21.75
CA ARG A 70 -17.44 -10.42 -22.09
C ARG A 70 -17.65 -9.97 -23.54
N LYS A 71 -18.02 -8.71 -23.78
CA LYS A 71 -17.88 -8.05 -25.08
C LYS A 71 -16.76 -7.00 -25.02
N GLY A 72 -15.86 -7.10 -25.99
CA GLY A 72 -14.65 -6.30 -26.13
C GLY A 72 -14.91 -4.81 -26.30
N ARG A 73 -14.01 -4.01 -25.74
CA ARG A 73 -13.99 -2.55 -25.88
C ARG A 73 -12.96 -2.20 -26.95
N GLN A 74 -13.43 -1.64 -28.07
CA GLN A 74 -12.55 -1.07 -29.09
C GLN A 74 -11.85 0.21 -28.57
N PRO A 75 -10.62 0.51 -29.02
CA PRO A 75 -9.92 1.72 -28.63
C PRO A 75 -10.53 2.95 -29.31
N ARG A 76 -10.74 4.02 -28.53
CA ARG A 76 -11.09 5.35 -29.06
C ARG A 76 -9.84 6.00 -29.65
N ALA A 77 -9.95 6.46 -30.89
CA ALA A 77 -9.01 7.38 -31.50
C ALA A 77 -9.06 8.74 -30.78
N GLY A 78 -7.88 9.33 -30.51
CA GLY A 78 -7.77 10.70 -29.98
C GLY A 78 -7.03 10.86 -28.65
N ALA A 79 -6.08 9.98 -28.30
CA ALA A 79 -5.17 10.23 -27.17
C ALA A 79 -4.10 11.25 -27.60
N VAL A 80 -4.09 12.41 -26.94
CA VAL A 80 -3.03 13.42 -27.03
C VAL A 80 -1.74 12.80 -26.49
N GLU A 81 -0.65 12.95 -27.23
CA GLU A 81 0.67 12.41 -26.90
C GLU A 81 1.17 13.02 -25.57
N ALA A 82 1.26 12.20 -24.53
CA ALA A 82 1.91 12.57 -23.28
C ALA A 82 3.44 12.59 -23.47
N PRO A 83 4.18 13.47 -22.76
CA PRO A 83 5.63 13.55 -22.90
C PRO A 83 6.30 12.23 -22.52
N ALA A 84 7.10 11.69 -23.43
CA ALA A 84 7.83 10.45 -23.24
C ALA A 84 8.86 10.58 -22.10
N ARG A 85 8.54 10.00 -20.94
CA ARG A 85 9.46 9.92 -19.80
C ARG A 85 10.60 8.97 -20.16
N ARG A 86 11.80 9.52 -20.36
CA ARG A 86 13.03 8.73 -20.59
C ARG A 86 13.46 8.06 -19.29
N SER A 87 13.04 6.81 -19.11
CA SER A 87 13.64 5.91 -18.14
C SER A 87 15.08 5.60 -18.54
N LYS A 88 16.00 5.58 -17.58
CA LYS A 88 17.38 5.07 -17.78
C LYS A 88 17.45 3.53 -17.78
N ARG A 89 16.37 2.80 -17.50
CA ARG A 89 16.38 1.34 -17.57
C ARG A 89 16.55 0.89 -19.02
N LEU A 90 17.62 0.14 -19.27
CA LEU A 90 17.80 -0.56 -20.54
C LEU A 90 16.63 -1.54 -20.71
N ARG A 91 16.01 -1.51 -21.88
CA ARG A 91 14.92 -2.41 -22.25
C ARG A 91 15.46 -3.85 -22.24
N GLY A 92 15.20 -4.60 -21.17
CA GLY A 92 15.66 -6.00 -21.04
C GLY A 92 16.14 -6.40 -19.64
N GLU A 93 16.30 -5.49 -18.69
CA GLU A 93 16.59 -5.85 -17.30
C GLU A 93 15.34 -6.44 -16.62
N THR A 94 15.44 -7.67 -16.15
CA THR A 94 14.44 -8.31 -15.29
C THR A 94 14.27 -7.49 -14.02
N ALA A 95 13.03 -7.10 -13.72
CA ALA A 95 12.71 -6.48 -12.44
C ALA A 95 13.10 -7.46 -11.31
N GLU A 96 13.92 -6.99 -10.38
CA GLU A 96 14.12 -7.64 -9.08
C GLU A 96 12.73 -7.99 -8.51
N PRO A 97 12.48 -9.25 -8.10
CA PRO A 97 11.18 -9.63 -7.59
C PRO A 97 10.88 -8.79 -6.35
N VAL A 98 9.82 -7.99 -6.42
CA VAL A 98 9.24 -7.31 -5.27
C VAL A 98 8.76 -8.41 -4.33
N THR A 99 9.54 -8.69 -3.29
CA THR A 99 9.12 -9.57 -2.22
C THR A 99 7.87 -8.97 -1.58
N GLU A 100 6.79 -9.76 -1.55
CA GLU A 100 5.62 -9.43 -0.75
C GLU A 100 6.09 -9.27 0.70
N VAL A 101 6.16 -8.01 1.16
CA VAL A 101 6.55 -7.70 2.53
C VAL A 101 5.37 -8.11 3.42
N GLU A 102 5.43 -9.34 3.94
CA GLU A 102 4.57 -9.77 5.03
C GLU A 102 4.76 -8.81 6.20
N GLU A 103 3.66 -8.16 6.60
CA GLU A 103 3.60 -7.36 7.82
C GLU A 103 3.79 -8.31 9.02
N ARG A 104 5.05 -8.52 9.43
CA ARG A 104 5.37 -9.33 10.60
C ARG A 104 4.98 -8.59 11.86
N VAL A 105 3.79 -8.90 12.36
CA VAL A 105 3.43 -8.66 13.76
C VAL A 105 4.28 -9.61 14.60
N ILE A 106 5.32 -9.09 15.26
CA ILE A 106 6.16 -9.89 16.16
C ILE A 106 5.36 -10.11 17.45
N GLU A 107 4.71 -11.27 17.56
CA GLU A 107 4.08 -11.70 18.81
C GLU A 107 5.15 -12.23 19.78
N GLY A 108 5.33 -11.52 20.91
CA GLY A 108 5.63 -12.14 22.21
C GLY A 108 7.06 -12.57 22.53
N GLY A 109 8.08 -12.11 21.80
CA GLY A 109 9.49 -12.21 22.22
C GLY A 109 10.00 -10.86 22.73
N ASP A 110 10.97 -10.85 23.64
CA ASP A 110 11.57 -9.63 24.21
C ASP A 110 12.39 -8.87 23.14
N VAL A 111 11.72 -8.14 22.23
CA VAL A 111 12.35 -7.38 21.12
C VAL A 111 12.96 -6.05 21.61
N SER A 112 12.84 -5.74 22.89
CA SER A 112 13.30 -4.46 23.45
C SER A 112 14.83 -4.34 23.50
N GLU A 113 15.57 -5.45 23.43
CA GLU A 113 17.02 -5.44 23.69
C GLU A 113 17.91 -5.00 22.51
N LEU A 114 17.37 -4.78 21.31
CA LEU A 114 18.19 -4.42 20.12
C LEU A 114 17.69 -3.18 19.34
N LEU A 115 16.72 -2.44 19.87
CA LEU A 115 16.24 -1.20 19.24
C LEU A 115 17.17 -0.04 19.57
N LEU A 116 17.95 0.38 18.58
CA LEU A 116 18.91 1.47 18.72
C LEU A 116 18.25 2.83 18.45
N GLY A 117 18.63 3.82 19.25
CA GLY A 117 18.34 5.22 18.95
C GLY A 117 19.12 5.70 17.72
N ALA A 118 18.61 6.74 17.04
CA ALA A 118 19.25 7.27 15.85
C ALA A 118 20.73 7.68 16.10
N GLU A 119 21.02 8.27 17.27
CA GLU A 119 22.38 8.68 17.66
C GLU A 119 23.34 7.49 17.87
N SER A 120 22.81 6.32 18.18
CA SER A 120 23.61 5.10 18.37
C SER A 120 23.74 4.29 17.08
N HIS A 121 22.77 4.41 16.17
CA HIS A 121 22.75 3.65 14.91
C HIS A 121 23.53 4.36 13.80
N PHE A 122 23.38 5.68 13.68
CA PHE A 122 24.01 6.47 12.62
C PHE A 122 25.31 7.12 13.07
N ALA A 123 26.21 7.36 12.11
CA ALA A 123 27.42 8.12 12.35
C ALA A 123 27.09 9.58 12.72
N THR A 124 27.96 10.23 13.51
CA THR A 124 27.71 11.55 14.08
C THR A 124 27.50 12.63 13.01
N ASP A 125 28.19 12.53 11.87
CA ASP A 125 28.02 13.42 10.72
C ASP A 125 26.62 13.32 10.10
N VAL A 126 26.09 12.11 9.94
CA VAL A 126 24.73 11.86 9.46
C VAL A 126 23.71 12.48 10.42
N VAL A 127 23.88 12.25 11.73
CA VAL A 127 22.98 12.79 12.76
C VAL A 127 22.98 14.32 12.80
N LEU A 128 24.12 14.95 12.52
CA LEU A 128 24.24 16.41 12.47
C LEU A 128 23.59 17.03 11.23
N GLN A 129 23.62 16.32 10.10
CA GLN A 129 23.01 16.78 8.84
C GLN A 129 21.52 16.45 8.73
N ALA A 130 21.05 15.45 9.48
CA ALA A 130 19.68 14.98 9.44
C ALA A 130 18.68 16.04 9.93
N ILE A 131 17.50 16.07 9.28
CA ILE A 131 16.39 16.90 9.74
C ILE A 131 15.78 16.23 10.97
N LYS A 132 15.70 16.94 12.10
CA LYS A 132 15.07 16.45 13.32
C LYS A 132 13.59 16.83 13.34
N VAL A 133 12.69 15.86 13.50
CA VAL A 133 11.23 16.08 13.53
C VAL A 133 10.60 15.52 14.81
N GLU A 134 9.50 16.13 15.23
CA GLU A 134 8.74 15.73 16.42
C GLU A 134 7.70 14.61 16.14
N GLY A 135 7.60 14.17 14.89
CA GLY A 135 6.56 13.24 14.43
C GLY A 135 5.19 13.90 14.23
N HIS A 136 5.13 15.23 14.08
CA HIS A 136 3.89 15.96 13.82
C HIS A 136 4.02 16.89 12.61
N TYR A 137 3.06 16.78 11.70
CA TYR A 137 2.89 17.70 10.58
C TYR A 137 2.02 18.90 11.00
N ARG A 138 2.58 20.10 10.85
CA ARG A 138 1.95 21.38 11.23
C ARG A 138 1.36 22.14 10.04
N GLY A 139 1.69 21.73 8.82
CA GLY A 139 1.18 22.36 7.61
C GLY A 139 -0.30 22.05 7.34
N TRP A 140 -0.80 22.65 6.27
CA TRP A 140 -2.13 22.40 5.72
C TRP A 140 -2.03 21.81 4.30
N VAL A 141 -3.13 21.84 3.54
CA VAL A 141 -3.13 21.53 2.11
C VAL A 141 -2.29 22.57 1.37
N GLU A 142 -1.58 22.17 0.31
CA GLU A 142 -0.84 23.08 -0.57
C GLU A 142 -1.75 24.20 -1.11
N SER A 143 -1.26 25.43 -1.11
CA SER A 143 -2.02 26.64 -1.44
C SER A 143 -2.72 26.62 -2.80
N GLY A 144 -2.03 26.16 -3.85
CA GLY A 144 -2.59 26.02 -5.18
C GLY A 144 -3.64 24.93 -5.26
N VAL A 145 -3.45 23.80 -4.57
CA VAL A 145 -4.46 22.73 -4.46
C VAL A 145 -5.71 23.25 -3.74
N MET A 146 -5.55 24.07 -2.71
CA MET A 146 -6.68 24.69 -2.01
C MET A 146 -7.51 25.56 -2.93
N GLU A 147 -6.87 26.46 -3.68
CA GLU A 147 -7.54 27.37 -4.62
C GLU A 147 -8.27 26.58 -5.72
N ARG A 148 -7.60 25.60 -6.33
CA ARG A 148 -8.19 24.80 -7.41
C ARG A 148 -9.40 23.98 -6.98
N LEU A 149 -9.38 23.45 -5.76
CA LEU A 149 -10.43 22.55 -5.25
C LEU A 149 -11.46 23.24 -4.34
N GLY A 150 -11.24 24.53 -4.03
CA GLY A 150 -12.06 25.29 -3.10
C GLY A 150 -12.04 24.67 -1.69
N ILE A 151 -10.85 24.29 -1.22
CA ILE A 151 -10.65 23.82 0.17
C ILE A 151 -10.35 25.02 1.06
N GLN A 152 -10.95 25.05 2.24
CA GLN A 152 -10.79 26.17 3.18
C GLN A 152 -9.37 26.30 3.73
N GLY A 153 -9.08 27.50 4.27
CA GLY A 153 -7.77 27.92 4.77
C GLY A 153 -7.20 27.06 5.89
N ASN A 154 -8.08 26.44 6.68
CA ASN A 154 -7.68 25.63 7.82
C ASN A 154 -8.68 24.50 8.10
N ALA A 155 -8.28 23.59 9.00
CA ALA A 155 -9.08 22.42 9.38
C ALA A 155 -10.43 22.77 10.00
N THR A 156 -10.47 23.84 10.79
CA THR A 156 -11.68 24.26 11.52
C THR A 156 -12.72 24.76 10.54
N GLU A 157 -12.34 25.68 9.65
CA GLU A 157 -13.22 26.21 8.60
C GLU A 157 -13.71 25.12 7.66
N ALA A 158 -12.81 24.22 7.21
CA ALA A 158 -13.15 23.09 6.35
C ALA A 158 -14.21 22.17 6.99
N TRP A 159 -14.09 21.95 8.29
CA TRP A 159 -15.03 21.12 9.05
C TRP A 159 -16.38 21.82 9.25
N GLU A 160 -16.35 23.09 9.62
CA GLU A 160 -17.55 23.90 9.90
C GLU A 160 -18.36 24.16 8.62
N SER A 161 -17.71 24.49 7.50
CA SER A 161 -18.39 24.79 6.23
C SER A 161 -19.10 23.57 5.63
N GLU A 162 -18.60 22.36 5.89
CA GLU A 162 -19.14 21.09 5.35
C GLU A 162 -20.08 20.39 6.34
N GLY A 163 -20.82 21.18 7.12
CA GLY A 163 -21.93 20.75 7.97
C GLY A 163 -21.59 20.55 9.44
N GLY A 164 -20.32 20.68 9.86
CA GLY A 164 -19.91 20.58 11.25
C GLY A 164 -20.28 19.27 11.95
N GLY A 165 -20.15 19.23 13.27
CA GLY A 165 -20.56 18.11 14.13
C GLY A 165 -19.42 17.38 14.85
N LYS A 166 -19.75 16.27 15.54
CA LYS A 166 -18.78 15.43 16.25
C LYS A 166 -18.19 14.40 15.30
N PHE A 167 -16.89 14.53 14.98
CA PHE A 167 -16.19 13.51 14.19
C PHE A 167 -16.27 12.16 14.91
N SER A 168 -16.70 11.13 14.17
CA SER A 168 -16.75 9.76 14.65
C SER A 168 -16.04 8.86 13.66
N PHE A 169 -15.10 8.05 14.16
CA PHE A 169 -14.41 7.07 13.31
C PHE A 169 -15.36 6.01 12.72
N LYS A 170 -16.51 5.77 13.39
CA LYS A 170 -17.54 4.84 12.92
C LYS A 170 -18.44 5.44 11.84
N ASP A 171 -18.54 6.77 11.79
CA ASP A 171 -19.36 7.52 10.84
C ASP A 171 -18.60 8.76 10.40
N PRO A 172 -17.56 8.58 9.56
CA PRO A 172 -16.71 9.68 9.13
C PRO A 172 -17.45 10.71 8.28
N LEU A 173 -18.60 10.34 7.68
CA LEU A 173 -19.44 11.26 6.91
C LEU A 173 -20.43 12.03 7.79
N GLY A 174 -20.72 11.56 9.01
CA GLY A 174 -21.71 12.17 9.91
C GLY A 174 -23.16 11.91 9.49
N THR A 175 -23.41 10.82 8.76
CA THR A 175 -24.73 10.50 8.18
C THR A 175 -25.61 9.62 9.07
N GLY A 176 -25.07 9.10 10.17
CA GLY A 176 -25.70 8.10 11.04
C GLY A 176 -25.83 6.71 10.41
N LYS A 177 -25.43 6.53 9.13
CA LYS A 177 -25.58 5.27 8.38
C LYS A 177 -24.24 4.58 8.19
N LYS A 178 -24.20 3.28 8.51
CA LYS A 178 -23.01 2.46 8.25
C LYS A 178 -22.89 2.17 6.74
N ILE A 179 -21.79 2.61 6.13
CA ILE A 179 -21.50 2.27 4.73
C ILE A 179 -21.10 0.79 4.66
N THR A 180 -21.82 0.03 3.85
CA THR A 180 -21.55 -1.39 3.60
C THR A 180 -20.97 -1.59 2.20
N LYS A 181 -20.36 -2.74 1.95
CA LYS A 181 -19.84 -3.08 0.61
C LYS A 181 -20.92 -3.03 -0.48
N LYS A 182 -22.19 -3.28 -0.13
CA LYS A 182 -23.34 -3.19 -1.05
C LYS A 182 -23.66 -1.75 -1.47
N SER A 183 -23.35 -0.77 -0.63
CA SER A 183 -23.57 0.66 -0.92
C SER A 183 -22.43 1.33 -1.71
N VAL A 184 -21.37 0.59 -2.04
CA VAL A 184 -20.18 1.11 -2.72
C VAL A 184 -20.20 0.65 -4.19
N PRO A 185 -19.83 1.52 -5.16
CA PRO A 185 -19.72 1.12 -6.56
C PRO A 185 -18.80 -0.09 -6.76
N SER A 186 -19.18 -0.98 -7.67
CA SER A 186 -18.41 -2.18 -8.00
C SER A 186 -16.96 -1.81 -8.36
N GLY A 187 -15.99 -2.52 -7.75
CA GLY A 187 -14.56 -2.28 -7.95
C GLY A 187 -13.93 -1.22 -7.04
N GLN A 188 -14.70 -0.50 -6.20
CA GLN A 188 -14.14 0.41 -5.21
C GLN A 188 -14.08 -0.22 -3.81
N SER A 189 -13.02 0.09 -3.07
CA SER A 189 -12.95 -0.25 -1.64
C SER A 189 -13.80 0.73 -0.84
N VAL A 190 -14.42 0.24 0.24
CA VAL A 190 -15.24 1.08 1.15
C VAL A 190 -14.41 2.27 1.65
N ALA A 191 -13.15 2.04 2.01
CA ALA A 191 -12.26 3.10 2.50
C ALA A 191 -11.97 4.17 1.42
N LYS A 192 -11.74 3.78 0.15
CA LYS A 192 -11.54 4.74 -0.94
C LYS A 192 -12.82 5.52 -1.24
N PHE A 193 -13.98 4.85 -1.22
CA PHE A 193 -15.26 5.51 -1.44
C PHE A 193 -15.61 6.52 -0.33
N VAL A 194 -15.40 6.15 0.93
CA VAL A 194 -15.60 7.07 2.07
C VAL A 194 -14.66 8.26 1.96
N ALA A 195 -13.37 8.00 1.71
CA ALA A 195 -12.37 9.06 1.56
C ALA A 195 -12.71 10.03 0.42
N SER A 196 -13.26 9.55 -0.71
CA SER A 196 -13.59 10.42 -1.85
C SER A 196 -14.69 11.44 -1.54
N LYS A 197 -15.54 11.15 -0.54
CA LYS A 197 -16.59 12.07 -0.06
C LYS A 197 -16.08 13.10 0.95
N LEU A 198 -14.84 12.98 1.41
CA LEU A 198 -14.26 13.81 2.46
C LEU A 198 -13.35 14.92 1.93
N LEU A 199 -13.24 15.13 0.61
CA LEU A 199 -12.30 16.08 0.01
C LEU A 199 -12.32 17.46 0.70
N LYS A 200 -13.50 18.06 0.87
CA LYS A 200 -13.65 19.38 1.49
C LYS A 200 -13.70 19.34 3.02
N LYS A 201 -14.34 18.32 3.59
CA LYS A 201 -14.58 18.19 5.04
C LYS A 201 -13.36 17.71 5.83
N ASN A 202 -12.63 16.76 5.28
CA ASN A 202 -11.41 16.20 5.86
C ASN A 202 -10.42 15.87 4.73
N PRO A 203 -9.71 16.90 4.21
CA PRO A 203 -8.77 16.73 3.11
C PRO A 203 -7.70 15.69 3.38
N ASN A 204 -7.25 15.57 4.64
CA ASN A 204 -6.28 14.55 5.04
C ASN A 204 -6.77 13.13 4.71
N ALA A 205 -8.04 12.81 5.01
CA ALA A 205 -8.60 11.49 4.72
C ALA A 205 -8.70 11.21 3.21
N TYR A 206 -9.02 12.24 2.41
CA TYR A 206 -9.07 12.15 0.96
C TYR A 206 -7.67 11.89 0.38
N PHE A 207 -6.73 12.80 0.63
CA PHE A 207 -5.40 12.78 0.03
C PHE A 207 -4.52 11.64 0.54
N TYR A 208 -4.88 11.01 1.66
CA TYR A 208 -4.23 9.78 2.09
C TYR A 208 -4.37 8.64 1.07
N ARG A 209 -5.43 8.64 0.25
CA ARG A 209 -5.78 7.55 -0.66
C ARG A 209 -5.95 7.95 -2.12
N HIS A 210 -6.11 9.25 -2.38
CA HIS A 210 -6.41 9.81 -3.69
C HIS A 210 -5.50 10.99 -3.98
N THR A 211 -5.16 11.16 -5.26
CA THR A 211 -4.58 12.39 -5.79
C THR A 211 -5.66 13.43 -6.06
N GLU A 212 -5.26 14.64 -6.44
CA GLU A 212 -6.18 15.66 -6.96
C GLU A 212 -7.07 15.07 -8.08
N PRO A 213 -8.39 15.39 -8.12
CA PRO A 213 -9.27 14.93 -9.18
C PRO A 213 -8.70 15.21 -10.58
N GLY A 214 -8.59 14.16 -11.41
CA GLY A 214 -8.03 14.26 -12.76
C GLY A 214 -6.51 14.08 -12.84
N VAL A 215 -5.81 14.06 -11.71
CA VAL A 215 -4.37 13.77 -11.66
C VAL A 215 -4.15 12.27 -11.47
N GLU A 216 -3.31 11.68 -12.33
CA GLU A 216 -2.94 10.28 -12.21
C GLU A 216 -2.02 10.04 -11.01
N GLN A 217 -2.26 8.94 -10.29
CA GLN A 217 -1.40 8.49 -9.21
C GLN A 217 -0.22 7.67 -9.76
N TRP A 218 1.00 8.00 -9.34
CA TRP A 218 2.18 7.21 -9.71
C TRP A 218 2.41 6.08 -8.71
N THR A 219 2.63 4.87 -9.23
CA THR A 219 2.88 3.66 -8.42
C THR A 219 4.32 3.18 -8.45
N GLY A 220 5.19 3.83 -9.22
CA GLY A 220 6.60 3.46 -9.37
C GLY A 220 7.50 3.95 -8.25
N ASP A 221 8.80 3.67 -8.41
CA ASP A 221 9.89 4.05 -7.49
C ASP A 221 9.95 5.57 -7.27
N TRP A 222 10.48 5.99 -6.12
CA TRP A 222 10.68 7.41 -5.78
C TRP A 222 11.89 7.97 -6.52
N THR A 223 11.72 9.08 -7.22
CA THR A 223 12.83 9.78 -7.87
C THR A 223 13.58 10.68 -6.89
N GLU A 224 14.77 11.10 -7.31
CA GLU A 224 15.60 12.01 -6.52
C GLU A 224 14.92 13.37 -6.32
N GLU A 225 14.22 13.87 -7.34
CA GLU A 225 13.49 15.13 -7.26
C GLU A 225 12.33 15.03 -6.25
N GLU A 226 11.60 13.91 -6.26
CA GLU A 226 10.52 13.66 -5.28
C GLU A 226 11.06 13.56 -3.86
N ARG A 227 12.24 12.95 -3.67
CA ARG A 227 12.93 12.88 -2.38
C ARG A 227 13.28 14.27 -1.88
N LEU A 228 13.87 15.13 -2.72
CA LEU A 228 14.25 16.48 -2.33
C LEU A 228 13.04 17.30 -1.88
N VAL A 229 11.93 17.23 -2.64
CA VAL A 229 10.67 17.87 -2.25
C VAL A 229 10.17 17.31 -0.92
N PHE A 230 10.20 15.99 -0.73
CA PHE A 230 9.80 15.36 0.53
C PHE A 230 10.58 15.94 1.73
N LEU A 231 11.91 16.01 1.63
CA LEU A 231 12.78 16.51 2.69
C LEU A 231 12.56 18.01 2.95
N GLN A 232 12.38 18.80 1.89
CA GLN A 232 12.08 20.22 2.00
C GLN A 232 10.78 20.48 2.78
N ILE A 233 9.71 19.77 2.43
CA ILE A 233 8.40 19.91 3.10
C ILE A 233 8.48 19.44 4.55
N ALA A 234 9.21 18.36 4.82
CA ALA A 234 9.44 17.89 6.18
C ALA A 234 10.25 18.88 7.02
N GLN A 235 11.21 19.58 6.42
CA GLN A 235 11.97 20.65 7.07
C GLN A 235 11.10 21.86 7.40
N GLU A 236 10.19 22.22 6.49
CA GLU A 236 9.33 23.40 6.63
C GLU A 236 8.16 23.18 7.60
N PHE A 237 7.45 22.06 7.48
CA PHE A 237 6.19 21.81 8.19
C PHE A 237 6.25 20.68 9.22
N GLY A 238 7.39 19.98 9.32
CA GLY A 238 7.51 18.71 10.03
C GLY A 238 6.90 17.54 9.25
N CYS A 239 7.00 16.33 9.80
CA CYS A 239 6.34 15.14 9.26
C CYS A 239 6.15 14.10 10.37
N GLY A 240 5.51 12.97 10.06
CA GLY A 240 5.27 11.86 10.99
C GLY A 240 3.79 11.52 11.19
N ASP A 241 2.89 12.46 10.89
CA ASP A 241 1.45 12.24 10.83
C ASP A 241 0.79 13.04 9.71
N LYS A 242 -0.56 12.96 9.63
CA LYS A 242 -1.39 13.67 8.63
C LYS A 242 -0.85 13.56 7.19
N TRP A 243 -0.41 12.36 6.82
CA TRP A 243 0.24 12.10 5.53
C TRP A 243 -0.57 12.50 4.30
N GLY A 244 -1.90 12.55 4.41
CA GLY A 244 -2.72 13.05 3.31
C GLY A 244 -2.51 14.53 3.04
N LEU A 245 -2.41 15.36 4.08
CA LEU A 245 -2.09 16.79 3.90
C LEU A 245 -0.66 16.95 3.38
N PHE A 246 0.29 16.23 3.97
CA PHE A 246 1.69 16.24 3.54
C PHE A 246 1.84 15.92 2.04
N SER A 247 1.12 14.90 1.54
CA SER A 247 1.21 14.50 0.13
C SER A 247 0.71 15.53 -0.86
N THR A 248 -0.04 16.55 -0.44
CA THR A 248 -0.54 17.59 -1.36
C THR A 248 0.58 18.43 -1.96
N HIS A 249 1.74 18.47 -1.30
CA HIS A 249 2.96 19.14 -1.79
C HIS A 249 3.80 18.29 -2.73
N ILE A 250 3.49 16.99 -2.87
CA ILE A 250 4.25 16.04 -3.70
C ILE A 250 3.34 15.56 -4.83
N PRO A 251 3.49 16.09 -6.05
CA PRO A 251 2.63 15.74 -7.17
C PRO A 251 2.58 14.23 -7.41
N HIS A 252 1.41 13.72 -7.82
CA HIS A 252 1.16 12.32 -8.16
C HIS A 252 1.33 11.29 -7.02
N ARG A 253 1.73 11.70 -5.81
CA ARG A 253 1.84 10.84 -4.64
C ARG A 253 0.64 11.03 -3.71
N VAL A 254 0.28 9.96 -3.01
CA VAL A 254 -0.77 9.99 -1.97
C VAL A 254 -0.16 9.77 -0.60
N GLY A 255 -0.91 10.12 0.45
CA GLY A 255 -0.39 10.06 1.81
C GLY A 255 0.06 8.67 2.26
N TYR A 256 -0.62 7.59 1.85
CA TYR A 256 -0.15 6.24 2.15
C TYR A 256 1.26 5.98 1.62
N GLN A 257 1.56 6.42 0.38
CA GLN A 257 2.88 6.27 -0.23
C GLN A 257 3.94 7.09 0.51
N CYS A 258 3.60 8.32 0.89
CA CYS A 258 4.50 9.17 1.69
C CYS A 258 4.81 8.51 3.04
N SER A 259 3.80 7.95 3.71
CA SER A 259 3.97 7.28 5.00
C SER A 259 4.83 6.01 4.90
N ASN A 260 4.70 5.26 3.81
CA ASN A 260 5.52 4.07 3.57
C ASN A 260 6.95 4.47 3.25
N TYR A 261 7.13 5.45 2.35
CA TYR A 261 8.44 5.97 1.98
C TYR A 261 9.22 6.47 3.20
N TYR A 262 8.53 7.18 4.08
CA TYR A 262 9.07 7.67 5.34
C TYR A 262 9.67 6.55 6.20
N ARG A 263 8.91 5.48 6.43
CA ARG A 263 9.33 4.37 7.30
C ARG A 263 10.36 3.45 6.64
N GLN A 264 10.26 3.24 5.34
CA GLN A 264 11.08 2.26 4.62
C GLN A 264 12.41 2.83 4.11
N TYR A 265 12.47 4.13 3.84
CA TYR A 265 13.65 4.75 3.22
C TYR A 265 14.13 5.95 4.01
N VAL A 266 13.26 6.91 4.30
CA VAL A 266 13.70 8.19 4.88
C VAL A 266 14.34 8.03 6.25
N ILE A 267 13.66 7.31 7.17
CA ILE A 267 14.20 7.06 8.52
C ILE A 267 15.42 6.12 8.45
N PRO A 268 15.36 4.94 7.79
CA PRO A 268 16.50 4.04 7.69
C PRO A 268 17.77 4.64 7.06
N GLN A 269 17.62 5.62 6.15
CA GLN A 269 18.75 6.31 5.53
C GLN A 269 19.30 7.46 6.37
N GLY A 270 18.66 7.78 7.50
CA GLY A 270 19.09 8.86 8.40
C GLY A 270 18.88 10.27 7.81
N TRP A 271 18.04 10.44 6.79
CA TRP A 271 17.73 11.78 6.27
C TRP A 271 16.85 12.57 7.24
N ILE A 272 15.96 11.87 7.93
CA ILE A 272 15.12 12.41 8.99
C ILE A 272 15.28 11.57 10.26
N ILE A 273 15.48 12.24 11.39
CA ILE A 273 15.48 11.65 12.72
C ILE A 273 14.17 11.99 13.41
N ASP A 274 13.44 10.94 13.81
CA ASP A 274 12.17 11.02 14.54
C ASP A 274 12.27 10.19 15.81
N ASP A 275 12.13 10.85 16.96
CA ASP A 275 12.23 10.21 18.28
C ASP A 275 11.17 9.13 18.51
N ASN A 276 10.09 9.11 17.71
CA ASN A 276 9.04 8.09 17.81
C ASN A 276 9.42 6.77 17.13
N TYR A 277 10.57 6.72 16.45
CA TYR A 277 11.10 5.53 15.81
C TYR A 277 12.43 5.09 16.43
N ARG A 278 12.70 3.79 16.33
CA ARG A 278 13.99 3.17 16.62
C ARG A 278 14.40 2.31 15.45
N ILE A 279 15.69 2.04 15.32
CA ILE A 279 16.21 1.19 14.26
C ILE A 279 16.51 -0.18 14.86
N ASP A 280 16.00 -1.22 14.23
CA ASP A 280 16.36 -2.59 14.60
C ASP A 280 17.77 -2.96 14.12
N SER A 281 18.28 -4.11 14.53
CA SER A 281 19.60 -4.59 14.11
C SER A 281 19.72 -4.85 12.60
N THR A 282 18.60 -4.92 11.89
CA THR A 282 18.54 -5.11 10.43
C THR A 282 18.45 -3.79 9.65
N GLY A 283 18.34 -2.65 10.34
CA GLY A 283 18.23 -1.33 9.74
C GLY A 283 16.79 -0.87 9.47
N HIS A 284 15.76 -1.60 9.91
CA HIS A 284 14.38 -1.17 9.73
C HIS A 284 13.90 -0.23 10.83
N ALA A 285 13.07 0.73 10.46
CA ALA A 285 12.44 1.64 11.39
C ALA A 285 11.23 0.99 12.09
N VAL A 286 11.31 0.86 13.41
CA VAL A 286 10.26 0.36 14.30
C VAL A 286 9.65 1.52 15.06
N TYR A 287 8.32 1.67 15.00
CA TYR A 287 7.61 2.70 15.75
C TYR A 287 7.49 2.30 17.23
N VAL A 288 8.03 3.13 18.12
CA VAL A 288 8.05 2.87 19.58
C VAL A 288 7.04 3.72 20.36
N GLY A 289 6.22 4.51 19.67
CA GLY A 289 5.21 5.36 20.29
C GLY A 289 5.69 6.78 20.54
N LYS A 290 4.76 7.64 20.95
CA LYS A 290 5.06 9.05 21.22
C LYS A 290 5.92 9.17 22.46
N HIS A 291 7.18 9.55 22.29
CA HIS A 291 7.96 10.04 23.42
C HIS A 291 7.37 11.37 23.86
N LYS A 292 6.67 11.37 25.00
CA LYS A 292 6.50 12.60 25.76
C LYS A 292 7.92 13.00 26.15
N ARG A 293 8.49 14.01 25.49
CA ARG A 293 9.62 14.73 26.09
C ARG A 293 9.17 15.07 27.50
N GLY A 294 9.83 14.46 28.49
CA GLY A 294 9.51 14.69 29.89
C GLY A 294 9.50 16.19 30.10
N GLY A 295 8.38 16.73 30.58
CA GLY A 295 8.30 18.13 30.94
C GLY A 295 9.43 18.41 31.93
N THR A 296 10.36 19.25 31.50
CA THR A 296 11.33 19.95 32.35
C THR A 296 11.04 21.42 32.19
#